data_AF-A0A518CCR3-F1
#
_entry.id   AF-A0A518CCR3-F1
#
_cell.length_a   1.000
_cell.length_b   1.000
_cell.length_c   1.000
_cell.angle_alpha   90.00
_cell.angle_beta   90.00
_cell.angle_gamma   90.00
#
_symmetry.space_group_name_H-M   'P 1'
#
loop_
_entity.id
_entity.type
_entity.pdbx_description
1 polymer ?
#
loop_
_entity_poly.entity_id
_entity_poly.type
_entity_poly.pdbx_seq_one_letter_code
_entity_poly.pdbx_strand_id
1 'polypeptide(L)'
;MAPLSPKDLQVAPPRPSHPSGTVAVEQAIFTSAQTSSKDGYQLVAWSPGISSEDARQLAVWGPAHDSMIVDDPTDVSLNFHPLGDRKFCISRTVLGSAEYSGRGGRQVYTHCFVLDADAFRKFQNDPFRVLSAALAIHDLRPGAKLPSDLPSLKMLPSGAPVDAGLIRFFDSPVQQQSLVAWTHHAMTSKKLLFTGGYNDRFLTVFFNLLPVSIRPCFSFSTRLRYSPRRNFRLIGLANDLEEQKKAARQEGCSVFQFDSPARTPEASRHPWATWVQVALCHREPDEAARLIGEVPLTTRLEDLSAIGNRLRVAMSGKRIKEAATAPVASAPVVIPEENTDRDELLVLVERALEGDVTALERLNATWCAQPDRQLEALRQDCARHFVSLSKEKKFEPGSKGAIAVEILSLILRVSP
;
A
#
# COMPACT_ATOMS: atom_id res chain seq x y z
N MET A 1 -9.50 -26.38 1.94
CA MET A 1 -10.48 -25.35 2.35
C MET A 1 -10.98 -24.67 1.09
N ALA A 2 -12.29 -24.60 0.88
CA ALA A 2 -12.84 -23.75 -0.17
C ALA A 2 -12.48 -22.29 0.15
N PRO A 3 -12.18 -21.43 -0.84
CA PRO A 3 -12.07 -20.00 -0.60
C PRO A 3 -13.37 -19.54 0.08
N LEU A 4 -13.26 -18.87 1.23
CA LEU A 4 -14.41 -18.27 1.90
C LEU A 4 -15.18 -17.45 0.86
N SER A 5 -16.48 -17.73 0.74
CA SER A 5 -17.32 -16.94 -0.14
C SER A 5 -17.31 -15.51 0.39
N PRO A 6 -17.29 -14.47 -0.48
CA PRO A 6 -17.46 -13.08 -0.05
C PRO A 6 -18.72 -12.85 0.81
N LYS A 7 -19.67 -13.80 0.81
CA LYS A 7 -20.85 -13.80 1.67
C LYS A 7 -20.54 -14.11 3.15
N ASP A 8 -19.49 -14.89 3.44
CA ASP A 8 -19.17 -15.36 4.79
C ASP A 8 -18.31 -14.35 5.58
N LEU A 9 -17.63 -13.44 4.87
CA LEU A 9 -16.89 -12.31 5.47
C LEU A 9 -17.82 -11.15 5.89
N GLN A 10 -19.15 -11.31 5.75
CA GLN A 10 -20.12 -10.28 6.11
C GLN A 10 -20.44 -10.35 7.60
N VAL A 11 -19.73 -9.52 8.35
CA VAL A 11 -19.94 -9.32 9.78
C VAL A 11 -21.27 -8.61 10.02
N ALA A 12 -21.95 -8.99 11.10
CA ALA A 12 -23.20 -8.41 11.59
C ALA A 12 -23.22 -6.87 11.54
N PRO A 13 -24.41 -6.24 11.41
CA PRO A 13 -24.54 -4.79 11.32
C PRO A 13 -23.88 -4.07 12.52
N PRO A 14 -23.26 -2.90 12.29
CA PRO A 14 -22.39 -2.25 13.26
C PRO A 14 -23.16 -1.72 14.47
N ARG A 15 -22.57 -1.86 15.67
CA ARG A 15 -22.92 -1.00 16.82
C ARG A 15 -22.22 0.37 16.64
N PRO A 16 -22.92 1.50 16.81
CA PRO A 16 -22.29 2.81 16.73
C PRO A 16 -21.27 2.95 17.87
N SER A 17 -19.99 3.18 17.54
CA SER A 17 -18.93 3.47 18.50
C SER A 17 -18.19 4.73 18.09
N HIS A 18 -18.03 5.67 19.02
CA HIS A 18 -17.22 6.86 18.83
C HIS A 18 -15.72 6.51 18.85
N PRO A 19 -14.87 7.13 18.02
CA PRO A 19 -13.45 6.86 17.98
C PRO A 19 -12.74 7.70 19.05
N SER A 20 -12.68 7.20 20.28
CA SER A 20 -11.77 7.73 21.30
C SER A 20 -11.21 6.57 22.11
N GLY A 21 -10.22 5.88 21.54
CA GLY A 21 -9.54 4.81 22.24
C GLY A 21 -8.51 4.10 21.38
N THR A 22 -7.49 3.57 22.06
CA THR A 22 -6.62 2.57 21.46
C THR A 22 -7.40 1.29 21.18
N VAL A 23 -6.94 0.53 20.19
CA VAL A 23 -7.47 -0.76 19.78
C VAL A 23 -6.45 -1.82 20.17
N ALA A 24 -6.93 -2.87 20.84
CA ALA A 24 -6.11 -4.03 21.14
C ALA A 24 -5.85 -4.82 19.85
N VAL A 25 -4.58 -5.13 19.59
CA VAL A 25 -4.11 -5.90 18.45
C VAL A 25 -3.26 -7.04 18.97
N GLU A 26 -3.67 -8.26 18.68
CA GLU A 26 -2.88 -9.44 19.05
C GLU A 26 -1.70 -9.59 18.10
N GLN A 27 -0.61 -10.18 18.57
CA GLN A 27 0.57 -10.38 17.73
C GLN A 27 1.11 -11.80 17.83
N ALA A 28 1.78 -12.25 16.77
CA ALA A 28 2.47 -13.52 16.74
C ALA A 28 3.75 -13.43 15.91
N ILE A 29 4.73 -14.28 16.23
CA ILE A 29 5.96 -14.40 15.46
C ILE A 29 6.05 -15.80 14.90
N PHE A 30 6.16 -15.88 13.58
CA PHE A 30 6.45 -17.12 12.84
C PHE A 30 7.89 -17.06 12.33
N THR A 31 8.71 -18.05 12.69
CA THR A 31 10.11 -18.12 12.27
C THR A 31 10.66 -19.54 12.42
N SER A 32 11.83 -19.79 11.85
CA SER A 32 12.59 -21.04 12.06
C SER A 32 13.27 -21.01 13.43
N ALA A 33 12.96 -21.92 14.34
CA ALA A 33 13.61 -21.98 15.65
C ALA A 33 13.77 -23.40 16.17
N GLN A 34 14.83 -23.63 16.96
CA GLN A 34 14.96 -24.82 17.79
C GLN A 34 14.27 -24.57 19.13
N THR A 35 13.27 -25.37 19.42
CA THR A 35 12.59 -25.37 20.72
C THR A 35 12.68 -26.75 21.34
N SER A 36 12.43 -26.88 22.63
CA SER A 36 12.34 -28.20 23.28
C SER A 36 11.28 -29.12 22.67
N SER A 37 10.29 -28.55 21.97
CA SER A 37 9.15 -29.30 21.42
C SER A 37 9.27 -29.65 19.94
N LYS A 38 9.92 -28.77 19.16
CA LYS A 38 9.89 -28.78 17.70
C LYS A 38 11.06 -28.00 17.12
N ASP A 39 11.55 -28.48 15.99
CA ASP A 39 12.51 -27.80 15.13
C ASP A 39 11.83 -27.35 13.83
N GLY A 40 12.25 -26.21 13.33
CA GLY A 40 11.91 -25.67 12.02
C GLY A 40 10.97 -24.47 12.11
N TYR A 41 10.29 -24.20 11.00
CA TYR A 41 9.37 -23.09 10.87
C TYR A 41 8.08 -23.32 11.66
N GLN A 42 7.85 -22.45 12.64
CA GLN A 42 6.71 -22.52 13.55
C GLN A 42 6.38 -21.15 14.13
N LEU A 43 5.22 -21.07 14.79
CA LEU A 43 4.96 -19.96 15.69
C LEU A 43 5.80 -20.14 16.95
N VAL A 44 6.67 -19.17 17.23
CA VAL A 44 7.59 -19.22 18.39
C VAL A 44 7.05 -18.43 19.57
N ALA A 45 6.20 -17.43 19.32
CA ALA A 45 5.51 -16.66 20.34
C ALA A 45 4.21 -16.08 19.77
N TRP A 46 3.21 -15.92 20.63
CA TRP A 46 1.94 -15.25 20.29
C TRP A 46 1.26 -14.70 21.55
N SER A 47 0.43 -13.69 21.35
CA SER A 47 -0.32 -13.04 22.42
C SER A 47 -1.52 -13.88 22.90
N PRO A 48 -2.00 -13.68 24.14
CA PRO A 48 -3.05 -14.51 24.74
C PRO A 48 -4.38 -14.55 23.97
N GLY A 49 -4.69 -13.54 23.15
CA GLY A 49 -5.91 -13.50 22.34
C GLY A 49 -5.87 -14.33 21.05
N ILE A 50 -4.73 -14.96 20.75
CA ILE A 50 -4.59 -15.90 19.62
C ILE A 50 -4.93 -17.31 20.10
N SER A 51 -6.04 -17.84 19.58
CA SER A 51 -6.47 -19.21 19.89
C SER A 51 -5.55 -20.25 19.24
N SER A 52 -5.64 -21.50 19.68
CA SER A 52 -4.90 -22.62 19.05
C SER A 52 -5.30 -22.82 17.57
N GLU A 53 -6.55 -22.56 17.22
CA GLU A 53 -7.03 -22.63 15.84
C GLU A 53 -6.46 -21.49 14.99
N ASP A 54 -6.46 -20.27 15.51
CA ASP A 54 -5.82 -19.11 14.88
C ASP A 54 -4.33 -19.38 14.65
N ALA A 55 -3.63 -19.90 15.66
CA ALA A 55 -2.22 -20.26 15.59
C ALA A 55 -1.95 -21.30 14.50
N ARG A 56 -2.79 -22.35 14.41
CA ARG A 56 -2.69 -23.37 13.36
C ARG A 56 -2.88 -22.78 11.97
N GLN A 57 -3.85 -21.88 11.80
CA GLN A 57 -4.07 -21.22 10.52
C GLN A 57 -2.90 -20.29 10.16
N LEU A 58 -2.41 -19.47 11.10
CA LEU A 58 -1.23 -18.62 10.90
C LEU A 58 -0.01 -19.44 10.43
N ALA A 59 0.20 -20.63 10.99
CA ALA A 59 1.28 -21.52 10.56
C ALA A 59 1.14 -22.01 9.10
N VAL A 60 -0.07 -22.09 8.55
CA VAL A 60 -0.30 -22.41 7.12
C VAL A 60 0.07 -21.24 6.21
N TRP A 61 -0.14 -20.00 6.69
CA TRP A 61 0.19 -18.77 5.98
C TRP A 61 1.66 -18.39 6.09
N GLY A 62 2.34 -18.84 7.15
CA GLY A 62 3.75 -18.59 7.43
C GLY A 62 4.68 -18.99 6.27
N PRO A 63 5.54 -18.08 5.78
CA PRO A 63 6.58 -18.40 4.80
C PRO A 63 7.68 -19.26 5.42
N ALA A 64 8.03 -20.37 4.77
CA ALA A 64 9.12 -21.25 5.17
C ALA A 64 10.46 -20.81 4.53
N HIS A 65 11.47 -21.69 4.57
CA HIS A 65 12.78 -21.46 3.95
C HIS A 65 12.65 -21.04 2.47
N ASP A 66 13.55 -20.17 2.02
CA ASP A 66 13.61 -19.63 0.63
C ASP A 66 12.29 -19.04 0.11
N SER A 67 11.43 -18.54 1.02
CA SER A 67 10.13 -18.01 0.62
C SER A 67 10.17 -16.54 0.19
N MET A 68 11.24 -15.79 0.49
CA MET A 68 11.42 -14.43 0.01
C MET A 68 11.96 -14.46 -1.43
N ILE A 69 11.56 -13.49 -2.24
CA ILE A 69 12.01 -13.38 -3.63
C ILE A 69 13.46 -12.91 -3.70
N VAL A 70 13.80 -11.89 -2.93
CA VAL A 70 15.14 -11.30 -2.87
C VAL A 70 15.85 -11.79 -1.60
N ASP A 71 17.07 -12.30 -1.73
CA ASP A 71 17.94 -12.60 -0.59
C ASP A 71 18.63 -11.32 -0.07
N ASP A 72 17.81 -10.36 0.36
CA ASP A 72 18.26 -9.10 0.95
C ASP A 72 17.57 -8.89 2.31
N PRO A 73 18.31 -8.73 3.41
CA PRO A 73 17.73 -8.46 4.74
C PRO A 73 17.01 -7.12 4.86
N THR A 74 17.20 -6.20 3.91
CA THR A 74 16.43 -4.96 3.82
C THR A 74 15.11 -5.14 3.10
N ASP A 75 14.93 -6.25 2.37
CA ASP A 75 13.68 -6.53 1.66
C ASP A 75 12.56 -6.90 2.64
N VAL A 76 11.37 -6.44 2.31
CA VAL A 76 10.18 -6.58 3.17
C VAL A 76 9.02 -7.11 2.36
N SER A 77 8.44 -8.20 2.84
CA SER A 77 7.16 -8.70 2.36
C SER A 77 6.04 -8.23 3.27
N LEU A 78 4.99 -7.69 2.67
CA LEU A 78 3.75 -7.30 3.35
C LEU A 78 2.63 -8.23 2.90
N ASN A 79 1.89 -8.76 3.86
CA ASN A 79 0.82 -9.72 3.59
C ASN A 79 -0.44 -9.39 4.38
N PHE A 80 -1.58 -9.72 3.79
CA PHE A 80 -2.89 -9.57 4.41
C PHE A 80 -3.78 -10.75 4.03
N HIS A 81 -4.42 -11.36 5.01
CA HIS A 81 -5.39 -12.43 4.77
C HIS A 81 -6.43 -12.55 5.89
N PRO A 82 -7.62 -13.10 5.60
CA PRO A 82 -8.55 -13.48 6.65
C PRO A 82 -7.99 -14.65 7.48
N LEU A 83 -8.46 -14.73 8.73
CA LEU A 83 -8.21 -15.81 9.68
C LEU A 83 -9.57 -16.30 10.18
N GLY A 84 -10.10 -17.33 9.54
CA GLY A 84 -11.52 -17.67 9.60
C GLY A 84 -12.42 -16.51 9.14
N ASP A 85 -13.63 -16.44 9.70
CA ASP A 85 -14.68 -15.50 9.24
C ASP A 85 -14.65 -14.15 9.96
N ARG A 86 -13.94 -14.05 11.09
CA ARG A 86 -14.08 -12.93 12.03
C ARG A 86 -12.79 -12.21 12.37
N LYS A 87 -11.64 -12.76 11.97
CA LYS A 87 -10.34 -12.18 12.24
C LYS A 87 -9.58 -11.95 10.94
N PHE A 88 -8.65 -11.03 11.02
CA PHE A 88 -7.76 -10.67 9.92
C PHE A 88 -6.33 -10.67 10.43
N CYS A 89 -5.42 -11.13 9.58
CA CYS A 89 -3.99 -11.07 9.83
C CYS A 89 -3.33 -10.12 8.82
N ILE A 90 -2.55 -9.18 9.34
CA ILE A 90 -1.60 -8.37 8.61
C ILE A 90 -0.23 -8.86 9.05
N SER A 91 0.67 -9.20 8.13
CA SER A 91 2.01 -9.64 8.50
C SER A 91 3.11 -8.95 7.72
N ARG A 92 4.22 -8.74 8.41
CA ARG A 92 5.48 -8.21 7.87
C ARG A 92 6.52 -9.32 7.94
N THR A 93 7.07 -9.69 6.80
CA THR A 93 8.11 -10.71 6.69
C THR A 93 9.41 -10.08 6.23
N VAL A 94 10.51 -10.43 6.89
CA VAL A 94 11.87 -10.02 6.55
C VAL A 94 12.83 -11.19 6.66
N LEU A 95 14.01 -11.07 6.06
CA LEU A 95 15.10 -12.01 6.33
C LEU A 95 15.83 -11.59 7.61
N GLY A 96 15.94 -12.54 8.54
CA GLY A 96 16.69 -12.40 9.78
C GLY A 96 18.15 -12.82 9.62
N SER A 97 18.72 -13.31 10.72
CA SER A 97 20.06 -13.89 10.79
C SER A 97 20.18 -15.19 9.98
N ALA A 98 21.40 -15.73 9.90
CA ALA A 98 21.63 -17.05 9.30
C ALA A 98 20.73 -18.12 9.94
N GLU A 99 20.20 -19.04 9.13
CA GLU A 99 19.39 -20.13 9.65
C GLU A 99 20.26 -21.13 10.44
N TYR A 100 19.75 -21.64 11.56
CA TYR A 100 20.47 -22.61 12.41
C TYR A 100 20.66 -23.98 11.73
N SER A 101 19.92 -24.27 10.66
CA SER A 101 19.82 -25.60 10.03
C SER A 101 21.13 -26.08 9.38
N GLY A 102 22.12 -25.20 9.24
CA GLY A 102 23.38 -25.49 8.55
C GLY A 102 23.24 -25.65 7.03
N ARG A 103 22.03 -25.51 6.48
CA ARG A 103 21.75 -25.64 5.03
C ARG A 103 22.11 -24.39 4.23
N GLY A 104 22.66 -23.38 4.89
CA GLY A 104 22.83 -22.05 4.31
C GLY A 104 21.51 -21.27 4.31
N GLY A 105 21.55 -20.04 3.80
CA GLY A 105 20.41 -19.15 3.75
C GLY A 105 20.11 -18.43 5.08
N ARG A 106 19.10 -17.56 5.01
CA ARG A 106 18.67 -16.72 6.13
C ARG A 106 17.36 -17.23 6.70
N GLN A 107 17.23 -17.08 8.02
CA GLN A 107 15.97 -17.28 8.72
C GLN A 107 14.92 -16.31 8.14
N VAL A 108 13.71 -16.80 7.87
CA VAL A 108 12.58 -15.92 7.52
C VAL A 108 11.85 -15.59 8.81
N TYR A 109 11.72 -14.30 9.12
CA TYR A 109 11.04 -13.80 10.31
C TYR A 109 9.76 -13.08 9.90
N THR A 110 8.61 -13.58 10.36
CA THR A 110 7.30 -13.02 10.07
C THR A 110 6.64 -12.55 11.36
N HIS A 111 6.36 -11.25 11.46
CA HIS A 111 5.58 -10.65 12.53
C HIS A 111 4.14 -10.47 12.06
N CYS A 112 3.21 -11.13 12.74
CA CYS A 112 1.78 -11.10 12.47
C CYS A 112 1.07 -10.16 13.45
N PHE A 113 0.12 -9.39 12.95
CA PHE A 113 -0.85 -8.59 13.70
C PHE A 113 -2.24 -9.12 13.41
N VAL A 114 -2.96 -9.53 14.45
CA VAL A 114 -4.27 -10.16 14.35
C VAL A 114 -5.32 -9.28 15.03
N LEU A 115 -6.35 -8.95 14.27
CA LEU A 115 -7.48 -8.13 14.72
C LEU A 115 -8.77 -8.88 14.48
N ASP A 116 -9.74 -8.72 15.37
CA ASP A 116 -11.12 -9.03 15.01
C ASP A 116 -11.68 -7.99 14.01
N ALA A 117 -12.82 -8.30 13.41
CA ALA A 117 -13.43 -7.44 12.40
C ALA A 117 -13.85 -6.05 12.92
N ASP A 118 -14.25 -5.94 14.17
CA ASP A 118 -14.66 -4.65 14.75
C ASP A 118 -13.44 -3.76 14.99
N ALA A 119 -12.35 -4.34 15.47
CA ALA A 119 -11.06 -3.70 15.60
C ALA A 119 -10.50 -3.28 14.23
N PHE A 120 -10.54 -4.17 13.23
CA PHE A 120 -10.06 -3.85 11.88
C PHE A 120 -10.89 -2.73 11.21
N ARG A 121 -12.20 -2.67 11.47
CA ARG A 121 -13.07 -1.59 10.99
C ARG A 121 -12.65 -0.22 11.54
N LYS A 122 -12.13 -0.15 12.76
CA LYS A 122 -11.60 1.12 13.31
C LYS A 122 -10.37 1.62 12.53
N PHE A 123 -9.61 0.71 11.92
CA PHE A 123 -8.56 1.03 10.93
C PHE A 123 -9.11 1.18 9.51
N GLN A 124 -10.40 1.43 9.34
CA GLN A 124 -11.04 1.60 8.03
C GLN A 124 -10.85 0.37 7.13
N ASN A 125 -10.74 -0.83 7.72
CA ASN A 125 -10.40 -2.08 7.04
C ASN A 125 -9.16 -1.96 6.14
N ASP A 126 -8.20 -1.13 6.51
CA ASP A 126 -6.99 -0.89 5.73
C ASP A 126 -5.79 -1.58 6.40
N PRO A 127 -5.21 -2.62 5.77
CA PRO A 127 -4.07 -3.34 6.35
C PRO A 127 -2.82 -2.46 6.47
N PHE A 128 -2.67 -1.45 5.61
CA PHE A 128 -1.51 -0.54 5.65
C PHE A 128 -1.58 0.42 6.84
N ARG A 129 -2.79 0.77 7.31
CA ARG A 129 -2.95 1.57 8.53
C ARG A 129 -2.61 0.81 9.80
N VAL A 130 -2.99 -0.46 9.86
CA VAL A 130 -2.57 -1.35 10.96
C VAL A 130 -1.05 -1.42 11.00
N LEU A 131 -0.41 -1.66 9.86
CA LEU A 131 1.05 -1.73 9.77
C LEU A 131 1.72 -0.40 10.14
N SER A 132 1.20 0.72 9.66
CA SER A 132 1.73 2.06 9.98
C SER A 132 1.62 2.35 11.48
N ALA A 133 0.48 2.01 12.10
CA ALA A 133 0.28 2.14 13.53
C ALA A 133 1.24 1.23 14.33
N ALA A 134 1.51 0.02 13.85
CA ALA A 134 2.47 -0.90 14.46
C ALA A 134 3.90 -0.35 14.41
N LEU A 135 4.34 0.14 13.24
CA LEU A 135 5.66 0.73 13.04
C LEU A 135 5.87 2.01 13.86
N ALA A 136 4.80 2.77 14.13
CA ALA A 136 4.87 3.97 14.96
C ALA A 136 5.12 3.69 16.45
N ILE A 137 4.78 2.49 16.94
CA ILE A 137 4.90 2.15 18.37
C ILE A 137 5.98 1.11 18.67
N HIS A 138 6.47 0.38 17.66
CA HIS A 138 7.39 -0.73 17.89
C HIS A 138 8.40 -0.90 16.74
N ASP A 139 9.65 -1.22 17.10
CA ASP A 139 10.65 -1.69 16.15
C ASP A 139 10.35 -3.15 15.76
N LEU A 140 10.01 -3.39 14.50
CA LEU A 140 9.63 -4.71 13.99
C LEU A 140 10.82 -5.51 13.44
N ARG A 141 12.06 -5.07 13.71
CA ARG A 141 13.26 -5.82 13.34
C ARG A 141 13.43 -7.06 14.24
N PRO A 142 13.88 -8.20 13.70
CA PRO A 142 14.18 -9.37 14.51
C PRO A 142 15.24 -9.04 15.56
N GLY A 143 14.94 -9.30 16.83
CA GLY A 143 15.91 -9.16 17.92
C GLY A 143 16.94 -10.30 17.93
N ALA A 144 18.03 -10.13 18.67
CA ALA A 144 19.06 -11.17 18.84
C ALA A 144 18.55 -12.42 19.57
N LYS A 145 17.49 -12.28 20.39
CA LYS A 145 16.79 -13.37 21.06
C LYS A 145 15.33 -13.33 20.64
N LEU A 146 14.77 -14.51 20.36
CA LEU A 146 13.35 -14.64 20.11
C LEU A 146 12.58 -14.40 21.42
N PRO A 147 11.50 -13.62 21.40
CA PRO A 147 10.67 -13.45 22.58
C PRO A 147 9.96 -14.77 22.93
N SER A 148 9.80 -15.03 24.22
CA SER A 148 9.01 -16.17 24.72
C SER A 148 7.53 -15.82 24.91
N ASP A 149 7.24 -14.54 25.10
CA ASP A 149 5.92 -13.98 25.35
C ASP A 149 5.72 -12.73 24.50
N LEU A 150 4.48 -12.49 24.08
CA LEU A 150 4.12 -11.29 23.34
C LEU A 150 2.87 -10.65 23.95
N PRO A 151 2.91 -9.41 24.45
CA PRO A 151 1.71 -8.74 24.94
C PRO A 151 0.79 -8.35 23.78
N SER A 152 -0.51 -8.19 24.03
CA SER A 152 -1.38 -7.51 23.08
C SER A 152 -0.94 -6.04 22.94
N LEU A 153 -0.87 -5.53 21.71
CA LEU A 153 -0.50 -4.16 21.41
C LEU A 153 -1.71 -3.23 21.52
N LYS A 154 -1.52 -2.01 22.00
CA LYS A 154 -2.54 -0.96 21.99
C LYS A 154 -2.20 0.06 20.92
N MET A 155 -2.89 0.00 19.79
CA MET A 155 -2.64 0.85 18.63
C MET A 155 -3.71 1.94 18.50
N LEU A 156 -3.34 3.14 18.07
CA LEU A 156 -4.30 4.21 17.80
C LEU A 156 -4.69 4.19 16.31
N PRO A 157 -5.96 3.92 15.96
CA PRO A 157 -6.42 4.07 14.58
C PRO A 157 -6.39 5.54 14.17
N SER A 158 -5.95 5.82 12.94
CA SER A 158 -5.83 7.18 12.43
C SER A 158 -6.26 7.32 10.96
N GLY A 159 -6.51 8.56 10.56
CA GLY A 159 -6.82 8.97 9.19
C GLY A 159 -8.30 8.85 8.80
N ALA A 160 -8.72 9.66 7.82
CA ALA A 160 -10.04 9.58 7.19
C ALA A 160 -10.22 8.25 6.44
N PRO A 161 -11.43 7.73 6.17
CA PRO A 161 -11.64 6.47 5.43
C PRO A 161 -10.86 6.36 4.11
N VAL A 162 -10.75 7.48 3.39
CA VAL A 162 -10.00 7.62 2.14
C VAL A 162 -9.10 8.84 2.28
N ASP A 163 -7.82 8.66 2.01
CA ASP A 163 -6.81 9.70 2.04
C ASP A 163 -6.67 10.33 0.64
N ALA A 164 -6.97 11.63 0.54
CA ALA A 164 -6.84 12.38 -0.70
C ALA A 164 -5.37 12.54 -1.14
N GLY A 165 -4.42 12.61 -0.19
CA GLY A 165 -2.99 12.67 -0.48
C GLY A 165 -2.50 11.43 -1.22
N LEU A 166 -3.05 10.26 -0.87
CA LEU A 166 -2.73 9.01 -1.58
C LEU A 166 -3.18 9.01 -3.05
N ILE A 167 -4.26 9.72 -3.39
CA ILE A 167 -4.73 9.86 -4.77
C ILE A 167 -3.80 10.81 -5.55
N ARG A 168 -3.31 11.88 -4.89
CA ARG A 168 -2.41 12.88 -5.48
C ARG A 168 -1.07 12.30 -5.92
N PHE A 169 -0.59 11.22 -5.28
CA PHE A 169 0.69 10.59 -5.64
C PHE A 169 0.76 10.03 -7.06
N PHE A 170 -0.38 9.79 -7.70
CA PHE A 170 -0.43 9.25 -9.06
C PHE A 170 -0.71 10.37 -10.06
N ASP A 171 0.30 11.20 -10.31
CA ASP A 171 0.22 12.38 -11.18
C ASP A 171 0.62 12.09 -12.65
N SER A 172 1.47 11.07 -12.86
CA SER A 172 1.90 10.63 -14.18
C SER A 172 0.80 9.84 -14.91
N PRO A 173 0.48 10.17 -16.18
CA PRO A 173 -0.49 9.43 -16.98
C PRO A 173 -0.18 7.92 -17.09
N VAL A 174 1.11 7.55 -17.09
CA VAL A 174 1.54 6.15 -17.15
C VAL A 174 1.17 5.43 -15.86
N GLN A 175 1.46 6.02 -14.70
CA GLN A 175 1.13 5.42 -13.41
C GLN A 175 -0.39 5.32 -13.21
N GLN A 176 -1.14 6.35 -13.62
CA GLN A 176 -2.60 6.35 -13.58
C GLN A 176 -3.17 5.22 -14.45
N GLN A 177 -2.65 5.06 -15.68
CA GLN A 177 -3.05 3.98 -16.57
C GLN A 177 -2.72 2.60 -16.00
N SER A 178 -1.54 2.42 -15.41
CA SER A 178 -1.15 1.18 -14.73
C SER A 178 -2.09 0.86 -13.57
N LEU A 179 -2.43 1.85 -12.74
CA LEU A 179 -3.34 1.68 -11.60
C LEU A 179 -4.76 1.33 -12.07
N VAL A 180 -5.26 1.96 -13.14
CA VAL A 180 -6.57 1.65 -13.73
C VAL A 180 -6.62 0.22 -14.28
N ALA A 181 -5.60 -0.18 -15.03
CA ALA A 181 -5.50 -1.54 -15.57
C ALA A 181 -5.38 -2.57 -14.44
N TRP A 182 -4.54 -2.30 -13.44
CA TRP A 182 -4.40 -3.09 -12.22
C TRP A 182 -5.74 -3.28 -11.50
N THR A 183 -6.47 -2.18 -11.24
CA THR A 183 -7.79 -2.23 -10.61
C THR A 183 -8.75 -3.07 -11.42
N HIS A 184 -8.78 -2.94 -12.75
CA HIS A 184 -9.62 -3.76 -13.60
C HIS A 184 -9.35 -5.26 -13.38
N HIS A 185 -8.09 -5.68 -13.51
CA HIS A 185 -7.70 -7.07 -13.32
C HIS A 185 -8.02 -7.56 -11.90
N ALA A 186 -7.80 -6.75 -10.86
CA ALA A 186 -8.10 -7.14 -9.49
C ALA A 186 -9.60 -7.41 -9.29
N MET A 187 -10.47 -6.62 -9.93
CA MET A 187 -11.92 -6.79 -9.85
C MET A 187 -12.41 -8.01 -10.63
N THR A 188 -11.86 -8.28 -11.82
CA THR A 188 -12.35 -9.34 -12.71
C THR A 188 -11.73 -10.70 -12.46
N SER A 189 -10.54 -10.76 -11.88
CA SER A 189 -9.82 -12.02 -11.65
C SER A 189 -10.15 -12.61 -10.28
N LYS A 190 -10.35 -13.94 -10.26
CA LYS A 190 -10.49 -14.71 -9.01
C LYS A 190 -9.17 -14.70 -8.22
N LYS A 191 -8.05 -14.87 -8.92
CA LYS A 191 -6.68 -14.69 -8.41
C LYS A 191 -5.87 -13.90 -9.42
N LEU A 192 -5.10 -12.94 -8.95
CA LEU A 192 -4.27 -12.08 -9.77
C LEU A 192 -2.82 -12.17 -9.32
N LEU A 193 -1.97 -12.66 -10.21
CA LEU A 193 -0.52 -12.61 -10.10
C LEU A 193 -0.06 -11.27 -10.66
N PHE A 194 0.80 -10.55 -9.95
CA PHE A 194 1.39 -9.33 -10.45
C PHE A 194 2.90 -9.33 -10.35
N THR A 195 3.52 -8.74 -11.36
CA THR A 195 4.95 -8.83 -11.64
C THR A 195 5.43 -7.49 -12.21
N GLY A 196 6.73 -7.35 -12.44
CA GLY A 196 7.36 -6.12 -12.88
C GLY A 196 7.79 -5.21 -11.75
N GLY A 197 8.16 -3.96 -12.09
CA GLY A 197 8.60 -2.91 -11.15
C GLY A 197 7.48 -2.32 -10.29
N TYR A 198 6.61 -3.18 -9.73
CA TYR A 198 5.61 -2.75 -8.76
C TYR A 198 6.29 -2.35 -7.44
N ASN A 199 5.65 -1.45 -6.71
CA ASN A 199 5.98 -1.14 -5.33
C ASN A 199 4.72 -1.24 -4.47
N ASP A 200 4.89 -1.27 -3.14
CA ASP A 200 3.77 -1.42 -2.22
C ASP A 200 2.78 -0.25 -2.31
N ARG A 201 3.19 0.91 -2.87
CA ARG A 201 2.32 2.07 -3.06
C ARG A 201 1.14 1.78 -3.98
N PHE A 202 1.32 0.99 -5.04
CA PHE A 202 0.19 0.60 -5.90
C PHE A 202 -0.87 -0.15 -5.11
N LEU A 203 -0.48 -1.02 -4.17
CA LEU A 203 -1.42 -1.69 -3.28
C LEU A 203 -2.03 -0.73 -2.28
N THR A 204 -1.23 0.15 -1.66
CA THR A 204 -1.75 1.15 -0.71
C THR A 204 -2.79 2.06 -1.36
N VAL A 205 -2.53 2.58 -2.56
CA VAL A 205 -3.48 3.41 -3.30
C VAL A 205 -4.67 2.60 -3.81
N PHE A 206 -4.45 1.36 -4.26
CA PHE A 206 -5.54 0.46 -4.61
C PHE A 206 -6.51 0.28 -3.44
N PHE A 207 -6.02 -0.02 -2.23
CA PHE A 207 -6.87 -0.15 -1.04
C PHE A 207 -7.54 1.17 -0.66
N ASN A 208 -6.83 2.29 -0.76
CA ASN A 208 -7.39 3.62 -0.52
C ASN A 208 -8.58 3.93 -1.45
N LEU A 209 -8.49 3.51 -2.71
CA LEU A 209 -9.52 3.68 -3.74
C LEU A 209 -10.63 2.62 -3.71
N LEU A 210 -10.62 1.69 -2.74
CA LEU A 210 -11.74 0.78 -2.50
C LEU A 210 -12.67 1.34 -1.41
N PRO A 211 -13.99 1.09 -1.50
CA PRO A 211 -14.88 1.31 -0.36
C PRO A 211 -14.42 0.48 0.83
N VAL A 212 -14.56 1.04 2.04
CA VAL A 212 -14.08 0.43 3.29
C VAL A 212 -14.61 -0.99 3.49
N SER A 213 -15.87 -1.26 3.11
CA SER A 213 -16.47 -2.60 3.26
C SER A 213 -15.86 -3.66 2.35
N ILE A 214 -15.19 -3.26 1.26
CA ILE A 214 -14.68 -4.16 0.23
C ILE A 214 -13.22 -4.53 0.43
N ARG A 215 -12.44 -3.69 1.13
CA ARG A 215 -11.02 -3.93 1.41
C ARG A 215 -10.72 -5.34 1.95
N PRO A 216 -11.52 -5.91 2.88
CA PRO A 216 -11.27 -7.26 3.38
C PRO A 216 -11.37 -8.38 2.33
N CYS A 217 -12.01 -8.14 1.18
CA CYS A 217 -12.18 -9.13 0.11
C CYS A 217 -10.91 -9.36 -0.73
N PHE A 218 -9.83 -8.63 -0.47
CA PHE A 218 -8.58 -8.63 -1.24
C PHE A 218 -7.39 -9.07 -0.40
N SER A 219 -7.28 -10.37 -0.09
CA SER A 219 -6.06 -10.91 0.53
C SER A 219 -4.87 -10.76 -0.42
N PHE A 220 -3.70 -10.39 0.10
CA PHE A 220 -2.50 -10.20 -0.71
C PHE A 220 -1.22 -10.68 -0.04
N SER A 221 -0.22 -10.92 -0.88
CA SER A 221 1.19 -11.07 -0.48
C SER A 221 2.08 -10.32 -1.44
N THR A 222 3.13 -9.67 -0.93
CA THR A 222 4.18 -9.05 -1.73
C THR A 222 5.51 -9.74 -1.47
N ARG A 223 6.37 -9.82 -2.50
CA ARG A 223 7.77 -10.28 -2.40
C ARG A 223 7.97 -11.69 -1.81
N LEU A 224 6.91 -12.51 -1.81
CA LEU A 224 6.97 -13.93 -1.46
C LEU A 224 6.92 -14.78 -2.72
N ARG A 225 7.70 -15.86 -2.72
CA ARG A 225 7.57 -16.93 -3.71
C ARG A 225 6.17 -17.51 -3.71
N TYR A 226 5.73 -18.00 -4.85
CA TYR A 226 4.41 -18.59 -5.00
C TYR A 226 4.27 -19.86 -4.13
N SER A 227 3.16 -19.95 -3.40
CA SER A 227 2.79 -21.17 -2.68
C SER A 227 1.30 -21.46 -2.85
N PRO A 228 0.91 -22.66 -3.35
CA PRO A 228 -0.49 -23.01 -3.52
C PRO A 228 -1.23 -23.21 -2.18
N ARG A 229 -0.49 -23.38 -1.07
CA ARG A 229 -1.08 -23.51 0.28
C ARG A 229 -1.61 -22.18 0.80
N ARG A 230 -1.06 -21.06 0.33
CA ARG A 230 -1.45 -19.70 0.72
C ARG A 230 -2.43 -19.15 -0.29
N ASN A 231 -3.69 -19.07 0.10
CA ASN A 231 -4.78 -18.72 -0.81
C ASN A 231 -4.97 -17.20 -0.92
N PHE A 232 -3.90 -16.47 -1.24
CA PHE A 232 -3.98 -15.04 -1.51
C PHE A 232 -4.73 -14.77 -2.81
N ARG A 233 -5.50 -13.68 -2.85
CA ARG A 233 -6.17 -13.21 -4.06
C ARG A 233 -5.23 -12.41 -4.96
N LEU A 234 -4.39 -11.56 -4.38
CA LEU A 234 -3.39 -10.76 -5.09
C LEU A 234 -1.99 -11.26 -4.70
N ILE A 235 -1.19 -11.71 -5.68
CA ILE A 235 0.11 -12.33 -5.41
C ILE A 235 1.21 -11.60 -6.18
N GLY A 236 2.06 -10.88 -5.47
CA GLY A 236 3.23 -10.21 -6.03
C GLY A 236 4.37 -11.19 -6.20
N LEU A 237 4.76 -11.44 -7.44
CA LEU A 237 5.83 -12.36 -7.84
C LEU A 237 7.02 -11.60 -8.41
N ALA A 238 8.18 -12.27 -8.40
CA ALA A 238 9.38 -11.81 -9.06
C ALA A 238 9.20 -11.79 -10.58
N ASN A 239 10.16 -11.18 -11.28
CA ASN A 239 10.31 -11.33 -12.72
C ASN A 239 10.92 -12.70 -13.12
N ASP A 240 10.61 -13.76 -12.37
CA ASP A 240 10.95 -15.15 -12.70
C ASP A 240 9.85 -15.77 -13.56
N LEU A 241 10.15 -15.97 -14.84
CA LEU A 241 9.21 -16.51 -15.82
C LEU A 241 8.76 -17.94 -15.49
N GLU A 242 9.61 -18.78 -14.90
CA GLU A 242 9.25 -20.17 -14.58
C GLU A 242 8.33 -20.24 -13.36
N GLU A 243 8.59 -19.42 -12.34
CA GLU A 243 7.67 -19.26 -11.21
C GLU A 243 6.31 -18.70 -11.65
N GLN A 244 6.31 -17.68 -12.52
CA GLN A 244 5.09 -17.11 -13.09
C GLN A 244 4.30 -18.16 -13.89
N LYS A 245 4.94 -18.93 -14.77
CA LYS A 245 4.30 -20.02 -15.52
C LYS A 245 3.72 -21.08 -14.57
N LYS A 246 4.47 -21.47 -13.54
CA LYS A 246 4.04 -22.45 -12.54
C LYS A 246 2.80 -21.97 -11.79
N ALA A 247 2.78 -20.70 -11.38
CA ALA A 247 1.66 -20.09 -10.68
C ALA A 247 0.45 -19.88 -11.60
N ALA A 248 0.66 -19.47 -12.86
CA ALA A 248 -0.38 -19.24 -13.85
C ALA A 248 -1.09 -20.52 -14.31
N ARG A 249 -0.42 -21.68 -14.25
CA ARG A 249 -1.04 -22.99 -14.52
C ARG A 249 -2.08 -23.39 -13.47
N GLN A 250 -2.16 -22.70 -12.33
CA GLN A 250 -3.15 -22.96 -11.31
C GLN A 250 -4.50 -22.35 -11.72
N GLU A 251 -5.58 -23.09 -11.44
CA GLU A 251 -6.91 -22.72 -11.90
C GLU A 251 -7.34 -21.33 -11.40
N GLY A 252 -7.74 -20.46 -12.34
CA GLY A 252 -8.30 -19.14 -12.06
C GLY A 252 -7.29 -18.03 -11.76
N CYS A 253 -6.01 -18.25 -12.05
CA CYS A 253 -4.97 -17.21 -11.99
C CYS A 253 -4.93 -16.39 -13.29
N SER A 254 -4.95 -15.06 -13.17
CA SER A 254 -4.57 -14.12 -14.25
C SER A 254 -3.23 -13.47 -13.91
N VAL A 255 -2.49 -13.00 -14.91
CA VAL A 255 -1.20 -12.30 -14.73
C VAL A 255 -1.33 -10.86 -15.16
N PHE A 256 -0.79 -9.94 -14.37
CA PHE A 256 -0.62 -8.53 -14.68
C PHE A 256 0.85 -8.13 -14.58
N GLN A 257 1.35 -7.38 -15.56
CA GLN A 257 2.74 -6.91 -15.60
C GLN A 257 2.77 -5.38 -15.49
N PHE A 258 3.38 -4.86 -14.43
CA PHE A 258 3.45 -3.41 -14.19
C PHE A 258 4.37 -2.68 -15.18
N ASP A 259 5.37 -3.37 -15.73
CA ASP A 259 6.32 -2.79 -16.70
C ASP A 259 5.72 -2.69 -18.12
N SER A 260 4.61 -3.38 -18.37
CA SER A 260 3.95 -3.42 -19.68
C SER A 260 2.44 -3.57 -19.48
N PRO A 261 1.79 -2.55 -18.89
CA PRO A 261 0.37 -2.62 -18.60
C PRO A 261 -0.40 -2.72 -19.92
N ALA A 262 -1.07 -3.85 -20.13
CA ALA A 262 -1.94 -4.01 -21.28
C ALA A 262 -3.05 -2.95 -21.22
N ARG A 263 -3.26 -2.23 -22.33
CA ARG A 263 -4.37 -1.28 -22.41
C ARG A 263 -5.67 -2.07 -22.35
N THR A 264 -6.42 -1.94 -21.27
CA THR A 264 -7.80 -2.42 -21.21
C THR A 264 -8.67 -1.46 -22.04
N PRO A 265 -9.31 -1.93 -23.13
CA PRO A 265 -10.26 -1.12 -23.87
C PRO A 265 -11.35 -0.58 -22.94
N GLU A 266 -11.75 0.67 -23.13
CA GLU A 266 -12.71 1.32 -22.23
C GLU A 266 -14.04 0.54 -22.14
N ALA A 267 -14.51 0.00 -23.27
CA ALA A 267 -15.75 -0.78 -23.34
C ALA A 267 -15.72 -2.10 -22.54
N SER A 268 -14.53 -2.66 -22.29
CA SER A 268 -14.36 -3.92 -21.55
C SER A 268 -13.93 -3.70 -20.10
N ARG A 269 -13.72 -2.43 -19.70
CA ARG A 269 -13.21 -2.10 -18.38
C ARG A 269 -14.29 -2.28 -17.33
N HIS A 270 -13.89 -2.84 -16.18
CA HIS A 270 -14.77 -2.92 -15.02
C HIS A 270 -15.20 -1.51 -14.59
N PRO A 271 -16.50 -1.23 -14.33
CA PRO A 271 -16.95 0.14 -14.07
C PRO A 271 -16.28 0.82 -12.87
N TRP A 272 -15.87 0.07 -11.84
CA TRP A 272 -15.06 0.61 -10.75
C TRP A 272 -13.67 1.11 -11.20
N ALA A 273 -13.03 0.40 -12.14
CA ALA A 273 -11.75 0.85 -12.70
C ALA A 273 -11.92 2.09 -13.59
N THR A 274 -13.06 2.20 -14.30
CA THR A 274 -13.42 3.44 -15.00
C THR A 274 -13.62 4.60 -14.03
N TRP A 275 -14.29 4.37 -12.90
CA TRP A 275 -14.38 5.37 -11.82
C TRP A 275 -12.99 5.79 -11.31
N VAL A 276 -12.10 4.83 -11.04
CA VAL A 276 -10.71 5.12 -10.64
C VAL A 276 -10.00 6.00 -11.66
N GLN A 277 -10.18 5.74 -12.96
CA GLN A 277 -9.62 6.60 -14.00
C GLN A 277 -10.11 8.04 -13.88
N VAL A 278 -11.42 8.23 -13.70
CA VAL A 278 -12.02 9.57 -13.55
C VAL A 278 -11.48 10.26 -12.29
N ALA A 279 -11.43 9.56 -11.16
CA ALA A 279 -10.91 10.08 -9.90
C ALA A 279 -9.44 10.56 -10.01
N LEU A 280 -8.60 9.82 -10.74
CA LEU A 280 -7.20 10.18 -10.97
C LEU A 280 -7.05 11.35 -11.97
N CYS A 281 -7.86 11.38 -13.02
CA CYS A 281 -7.75 12.39 -14.08
C CYS A 281 -8.33 13.76 -13.69
N HIS A 282 -9.32 13.81 -12.81
CA HIS A 282 -10.06 15.03 -12.49
C HIS A 282 -9.30 16.04 -11.61
N ARG A 283 -8.14 15.68 -11.05
CA ARG A 283 -7.34 16.53 -10.14
C ARG A 283 -8.11 17.10 -8.94
N GLU A 284 -9.23 16.47 -8.57
CA GLU A 284 -10.05 16.78 -7.38
C GLU A 284 -10.04 15.58 -6.40
N PRO A 285 -8.88 15.27 -5.80
CA PRO A 285 -8.71 14.08 -4.96
C PRO A 285 -9.57 14.12 -3.69
N ASP A 286 -9.85 15.31 -3.14
CA ASP A 286 -10.69 15.48 -1.96
C ASP A 286 -12.15 15.10 -2.24
N GLU A 287 -12.66 15.50 -3.40
CA GLU A 287 -14.01 15.12 -3.84
C GLU A 287 -14.10 13.62 -4.15
N ALA A 288 -13.08 13.05 -4.80
CA ALA A 288 -12.99 11.62 -5.01
C ALA A 288 -12.98 10.83 -3.67
N ALA A 289 -12.19 11.30 -2.71
CA ALA A 289 -12.10 10.72 -1.38
C ALA A 289 -13.44 10.80 -0.63
N ARG A 290 -14.11 11.96 -0.69
CA ARG A 290 -15.46 12.16 -0.11
C ARG A 290 -16.47 11.20 -0.72
N LEU A 291 -16.53 11.11 -2.05
CA LEU A 291 -17.48 10.25 -2.77
C LEU A 291 -17.29 8.76 -2.46
N ILE A 292 -16.04 8.30 -2.32
CA ILE A 292 -15.75 6.91 -1.91
C ILE A 292 -16.06 6.71 -0.42
N GLY A 293 -15.75 7.69 0.43
CA GLY A 293 -16.04 7.66 1.87
C GLY A 293 -17.53 7.61 2.21
N GLU A 294 -18.39 8.11 1.33
CA GLU A 294 -19.86 8.07 1.45
C GLU A 294 -20.48 6.74 0.97
N VAL A 295 -19.69 5.82 0.41
CA VAL A 295 -20.18 4.51 0.00
C VAL A 295 -20.61 3.70 1.25
N PRO A 296 -21.83 3.15 1.30
CA PRO A 296 -22.32 2.44 2.48
C PRO A 296 -21.41 1.30 2.91
N LEU A 297 -21.22 1.13 4.23
CA LEU A 297 -20.41 0.04 4.79
C LEU A 297 -21.03 -1.36 4.57
N THR A 298 -22.26 -1.43 4.07
CA THR A 298 -22.94 -2.67 3.67
C THR A 298 -22.70 -3.03 2.20
N THR A 299 -21.93 -2.23 1.47
CA THR A 299 -21.63 -2.47 0.05
C THR A 299 -20.87 -3.77 -0.13
N ARG A 300 -21.30 -4.59 -1.10
CA ARG A 300 -20.67 -5.87 -1.46
C ARG A 300 -19.89 -5.75 -2.76
N LEU A 301 -19.03 -6.72 -3.03
CA LEU A 301 -18.11 -6.66 -4.17
C LEU A 301 -18.87 -6.61 -5.51
N GLU A 302 -19.97 -7.34 -5.62
CA GLU A 302 -20.84 -7.34 -6.80
C GLU A 302 -21.56 -6.00 -7.05
N ASP A 303 -21.70 -5.15 -6.04
CA ASP A 303 -22.36 -3.86 -6.15
C ASP A 303 -21.43 -2.78 -6.75
N LEU A 304 -20.11 -3.04 -6.75
CA LEU A 304 -19.10 -2.07 -7.21
C LEU A 304 -19.28 -1.64 -8.67
N SER A 305 -19.83 -2.50 -9.52
CA SER A 305 -20.12 -2.15 -10.91
C SER A 305 -21.14 -1.01 -11.00
N ALA A 306 -22.27 -1.16 -10.29
CA ALA A 306 -23.32 -0.15 -10.26
C ALA A 306 -22.85 1.15 -9.56
N ILE A 307 -22.13 1.01 -8.44
CA ILE A 307 -21.62 2.16 -7.70
C ILE A 307 -20.57 2.93 -8.52
N GLY A 308 -19.65 2.24 -9.20
CA GLY A 308 -18.64 2.86 -10.05
C GLY A 308 -19.27 3.71 -11.17
N ASN A 309 -20.32 3.20 -11.82
CA ASN A 309 -21.08 3.97 -12.81
C ASN A 309 -21.75 5.21 -12.21
N ARG A 310 -22.36 5.08 -11.03
CA ARG A 310 -23.00 6.20 -10.34
C ARG A 310 -21.99 7.29 -9.96
N LEU A 311 -20.86 6.92 -9.37
CA LEU A 311 -19.82 7.87 -8.95
C LEU A 311 -19.21 8.59 -10.17
N ARG A 312 -18.98 7.87 -11.27
CA ARG A 312 -18.52 8.46 -12.54
C ARG A 312 -19.45 9.56 -13.04
N VAL A 313 -20.76 9.32 -13.04
CA VAL A 313 -21.76 10.32 -13.44
C VAL A 313 -21.77 11.51 -12.48
N ALA A 314 -21.69 11.27 -11.17
CA ALA A 314 -21.68 12.33 -10.16
C ALA A 314 -20.49 13.30 -10.34
N MET A 315 -19.29 12.77 -10.56
CA MET A 315 -18.08 13.58 -10.75
C MET A 315 -18.07 14.29 -12.11
N SER A 316 -18.56 13.64 -13.17
CA SER A 316 -18.64 14.26 -14.51
C SER A 316 -19.70 15.37 -14.57
N GLY A 317 -20.82 15.21 -13.86
CA GLY A 317 -21.94 16.16 -13.87
C GLY A 317 -21.63 17.50 -13.18
N LYS A 318 -20.74 17.51 -12.18
CA LYS A 318 -20.29 18.75 -11.53
C LYS A 318 -19.55 19.69 -12.48
N ARG A 319 -18.66 19.14 -13.31
CA ARG A 319 -17.88 19.90 -14.29
C ARG A 319 -18.75 20.65 -15.28
N ILE A 320 -19.85 20.04 -15.74
CA ILE A 320 -20.78 20.68 -16.68
C ILE A 320 -21.43 21.90 -16.01
N LYS A 321 -21.80 21.80 -14.72
CA LYS A 321 -22.38 22.92 -13.98
C LYS A 321 -21.36 24.04 -13.74
N GLU A 322 -20.14 23.70 -13.34
CA GLU A 322 -19.09 24.68 -13.07
C GLU A 322 -18.64 25.40 -14.35
N ALA A 323 -18.45 24.67 -15.45
CA ALA A 323 -18.12 25.25 -16.75
C ALA A 323 -19.21 26.17 -17.28
N ALA A 324 -20.49 25.90 -16.97
CA ALA A 324 -21.60 26.79 -17.32
C ALA A 324 -21.66 28.07 -16.48
N THR A 325 -21.11 28.04 -15.26
CA THR A 325 -21.10 29.19 -14.33
C THR A 325 -19.80 30.00 -14.33
N ALA A 326 -18.72 29.46 -14.91
CA ALA A 326 -17.44 30.16 -14.96
C ALA A 326 -17.52 31.35 -15.94
N PRO A 327 -17.28 32.59 -15.50
CA PRO A 327 -17.15 33.73 -16.41
C PRO A 327 -15.99 33.47 -17.38
N VAL A 328 -16.17 33.86 -18.65
CA VAL A 328 -15.19 33.68 -19.73
C VAL A 328 -13.85 34.30 -19.32
N ALA A 329 -12.94 33.47 -18.81
CA ALA A 329 -11.66 33.93 -18.30
C ALA A 329 -10.75 34.29 -19.49
N SER A 330 -10.10 35.45 -19.36
CA SER A 330 -9.07 35.98 -20.24
C SER A 330 -7.91 34.99 -20.45
N ALA A 331 -7.32 35.07 -21.65
CA ALA A 331 -6.33 34.15 -22.20
C ALA A 331 -5.25 33.64 -21.22
N PRO A 332 -4.79 32.38 -21.38
CA PRO A 332 -3.82 31.77 -20.49
C PRO A 332 -2.48 32.52 -20.53
N VAL A 333 -1.93 32.76 -19.34
CA VAL A 333 -0.57 33.27 -19.13
C VAL A 333 0.40 32.24 -19.72
N VAL A 334 1.19 32.69 -20.68
CA VAL A 334 2.26 31.94 -21.34
C VAL A 334 3.30 31.57 -20.27
N ILE A 335 3.48 30.27 -20.01
CA ILE A 335 4.59 29.76 -19.20
C ILE A 335 5.84 29.82 -20.09
N PRO A 336 6.95 30.46 -19.67
CA PRO A 336 8.18 30.46 -20.45
C PRO A 336 8.78 29.06 -20.49
N GLU A 337 9.08 28.56 -21.68
CA GLU A 337 9.96 27.40 -21.89
C GLU A 337 11.44 27.85 -21.89
N GLU A 338 12.30 26.88 -21.54
CA GLU A 338 13.76 26.79 -21.73
C GLU A 338 14.69 27.33 -20.62
N ASN A 339 15.52 26.40 -20.10
CA ASN A 339 16.58 26.53 -19.09
C ASN A 339 16.14 26.90 -17.66
N THR A 340 15.63 25.92 -16.93
CA THR A 340 15.66 26.00 -15.46
C THR A 340 17.10 25.97 -14.98
N ASP A 341 17.57 27.10 -14.45
CA ASP A 341 18.92 27.26 -13.92
C ASP A 341 19.10 26.39 -12.66
N ARG A 342 20.28 25.76 -12.54
CA ARG A 342 20.67 24.95 -11.38
C ARG A 342 20.51 25.76 -10.09
N ASP A 343 20.94 27.01 -10.12
CA ASP A 343 20.93 27.89 -8.95
C ASP A 343 19.48 28.23 -8.53
N GLU A 344 18.55 28.35 -9.48
CA GLU A 344 17.13 28.54 -9.16
C GLU A 344 16.57 27.33 -8.38
N LEU A 345 16.92 26.10 -8.80
CA LEU A 345 16.45 24.89 -8.12
C LEU A 345 17.02 24.76 -6.70
N LEU A 346 18.28 25.13 -6.49
CA LEU A 346 18.89 25.12 -5.15
C LEU A 346 18.18 26.12 -4.21
N VAL A 347 17.87 27.32 -4.72
CA VAL A 347 17.10 28.34 -3.98
C VAL A 347 15.70 27.84 -3.63
N LEU A 348 15.05 27.12 -4.55
CA LEU A 348 13.74 26.54 -4.26
C LEU A 348 13.82 25.44 -3.18
N VAL A 349 14.88 24.64 -3.14
CA VAL A 349 15.09 23.62 -2.07
C VAL A 349 15.25 24.29 -0.71
N GLU A 350 16.02 25.37 -0.64
CA GLU A 350 16.20 26.16 0.59
C GLU A 350 14.89 26.77 1.08
N ARG A 351 14.14 27.41 0.18
CA ARG A 351 12.83 27.99 0.50
C ARG A 351 11.83 26.93 0.95
N ALA A 352 11.79 25.79 0.28
CA ALA A 352 10.91 24.68 0.67
C ALA A 352 11.26 24.15 2.07
N LEU A 353 12.55 24.03 2.41
CA LEU A 353 13.02 23.68 3.76
C LEU A 353 12.62 24.68 4.84
N GLU A 354 12.42 25.94 4.44
CA GLU A 354 11.93 27.02 5.32
C GLU A 354 10.39 27.05 5.43
N GLY A 355 9.69 26.14 4.73
CA GLY A 355 8.24 25.98 4.77
C GLY A 355 7.50 26.69 3.64
N ASP A 356 8.19 27.14 2.60
CA ASP A 356 7.57 27.76 1.42
C ASP A 356 6.92 26.68 0.53
N VAL A 357 5.60 26.56 0.64
CA VAL A 357 4.80 25.60 -0.13
C VAL A 357 4.86 25.88 -1.64
N THR A 358 4.92 27.14 -2.05
CA THR A 358 5.00 27.50 -3.47
C THR A 358 6.34 27.06 -4.08
N ALA A 359 7.42 27.12 -3.31
CA ALA A 359 8.71 26.60 -3.75
C ALA A 359 8.67 25.07 -3.93
N LEU A 360 8.02 24.35 -3.00
CA LEU A 360 7.82 22.90 -3.08
C LEU A 360 7.00 22.50 -4.31
N GLU A 361 5.92 23.22 -4.61
CA GLU A 361 5.09 22.99 -5.79
C GLU A 361 5.85 23.24 -7.10
N ARG A 362 6.67 24.30 -7.17
CA ARG A 362 7.54 24.57 -8.35
C ARG A 362 8.59 23.48 -8.54
N LEU A 363 9.21 23.00 -7.47
CA LEU A 363 10.14 21.88 -7.51
C LEU A 363 9.47 20.61 -8.03
N ASN A 364 8.30 20.26 -7.48
CA ASN A 364 7.52 19.11 -7.91
C ASN A 364 7.15 19.23 -9.40
N ALA A 365 6.63 20.38 -9.83
CA ALA A 365 6.29 20.63 -11.23
C ALA A 365 7.52 20.48 -12.17
N THR A 366 8.68 21.00 -11.75
CA THR A 366 9.92 20.87 -12.52
C THR A 366 10.36 19.40 -12.63
N TRP A 367 10.28 18.63 -11.54
CA TRP A 367 10.67 17.23 -11.55
C TRP A 367 9.64 16.30 -12.20
N CYS A 368 8.38 16.72 -12.34
CA CYS A 368 7.38 15.95 -13.08
C CYS A 368 7.44 16.17 -14.60
N ALA A 369 8.26 17.12 -15.07
CA ALA A 369 8.62 17.23 -16.48
C ALA A 369 9.33 15.95 -16.98
N GLN A 370 9.30 15.71 -18.29
CA GLN A 370 9.82 14.47 -18.88
C GLN A 370 11.27 14.17 -18.42
N PRO A 371 11.60 12.90 -18.14
CA PRO A 371 12.92 12.55 -17.63
C PRO A 371 14.00 12.79 -18.69
N ASP A 372 14.78 13.86 -18.49
CA ASP A 372 16.01 14.17 -19.20
C ASP A 372 17.22 13.85 -18.31
N ARG A 373 18.33 13.38 -18.91
CA ARG A 373 19.60 13.15 -18.21
C ARG A 373 20.10 14.41 -17.51
N GLN A 374 19.88 15.58 -18.11
CA GLN A 374 20.25 16.86 -17.49
C GLN A 374 19.43 17.13 -16.22
N LEU A 375 18.11 16.87 -16.26
CA LEU A 375 17.24 17.03 -15.09
C LEU A 375 17.61 16.06 -13.96
N GLU A 376 18.04 14.83 -14.29
CA GLU A 376 18.51 13.87 -13.29
C GLU A 376 19.81 14.30 -12.61
N ALA A 377 20.75 14.89 -13.35
CA ALA A 377 21.96 15.48 -12.77
C ALA A 377 21.62 16.66 -11.82
N LEU A 378 20.68 17.53 -12.23
CA LEU A 378 20.19 18.61 -11.38
C LEU A 378 19.50 18.10 -10.11
N ARG A 379 18.73 17.00 -10.20
CA ARG A 379 18.15 16.34 -9.00
C ARG A 379 19.21 15.84 -8.04
N GLN A 380 20.25 15.16 -8.54
CA GLN A 380 21.34 14.69 -7.69
C GLN A 380 22.08 15.84 -7.00
N ASP A 381 22.18 16.98 -7.67
CA ASP A 381 22.75 18.20 -7.08
C ASP A 381 21.86 18.77 -5.98
N CYS A 382 20.55 18.89 -6.23
CA CYS A 382 19.58 19.28 -5.21
C CYS A 382 19.58 18.33 -4.00
N ALA A 383 19.73 17.01 -4.21
CA ALA A 383 19.80 16.02 -3.14
C ALA A 383 21.04 16.23 -2.26
N ARG A 384 22.20 16.44 -2.90
CA ARG A 384 23.45 16.72 -2.19
C ARG A 384 23.38 18.02 -1.40
N HIS A 385 22.79 19.06 -2.00
CA HIS A 385 22.58 20.36 -1.34
C HIS A 385 21.67 20.23 -0.12
N PHE A 386 20.54 19.54 -0.27
CA PHE A 386 19.62 19.26 0.83
C PHE A 386 20.31 18.55 2.00
N VAL A 387 21.13 17.52 1.72
CA VAL A 387 21.87 16.79 2.76
C VAL A 387 22.90 17.70 3.46
N SER A 388 23.53 18.62 2.72
CA SER A 388 24.44 19.63 3.30
C SER A 388 23.69 20.57 4.25
N LEU A 389 22.58 21.16 3.78
CA LEU A 389 21.74 22.05 4.58
C LEU A 389 21.21 21.39 5.84
N SER A 390 20.86 20.10 5.75
CA SER A 390 20.38 19.29 6.87
C SER A 390 21.44 19.00 7.93
N LYS A 391 22.73 19.00 7.56
CA LYS A 391 23.85 18.89 8.50
C LYS A 391 24.18 20.22 9.17
N GLU A 392 24.09 21.32 8.43
CA GLU A 392 24.42 22.66 8.91
C GLU A 392 23.32 23.25 9.79
N LYS A 393 22.08 23.25 9.31
CA LYS A 393 20.90 23.63 10.07
C LYS A 393 20.53 22.44 10.93
N LYS A 394 20.99 22.39 12.19
CA LYS A 394 20.52 21.41 13.20
C LYS A 394 19.00 21.52 13.32
N PHE A 395 18.25 20.79 12.49
CA PHE A 395 16.80 20.83 12.49
C PHE A 395 16.31 20.28 13.82
N GLU A 396 15.60 21.09 14.59
CA GLU A 396 14.95 20.61 15.80
C GLU A 396 13.91 19.53 15.43
N PRO A 397 13.85 18.40 16.17
CA PRO A 397 12.87 17.36 15.92
C PRO A 397 11.44 17.93 16.03
N GLY A 398 10.74 18.09 14.91
CA GLY A 398 9.44 18.75 14.84
C GLY A 398 8.88 18.83 13.42
N SER A 399 7.95 19.75 13.15
CA SER A 399 7.24 19.90 11.85
C SER A 399 8.17 20.04 10.64
N LYS A 400 9.38 20.56 10.83
CA LYS A 400 10.40 20.68 9.77
C LYS A 400 10.94 19.33 9.31
N GLY A 401 10.90 18.29 10.15
CA GLY A 401 11.30 16.94 9.80
C GLY A 401 10.37 16.28 8.77
N ALA A 402 9.08 16.56 8.82
CA ALA A 402 8.11 16.03 7.85
C ALA A 402 8.32 16.65 6.46
N ILE A 403 8.51 17.98 6.40
CA ILE A 403 8.80 18.71 5.16
C ILE A 403 10.15 18.26 4.56
N ALA A 404 11.16 18.05 5.41
CA ALA A 404 12.45 17.53 5.00
C ALA A 404 12.34 16.14 4.32
N VAL A 405 11.55 15.22 4.91
CA VAL A 405 11.30 13.89 4.32
C VAL A 405 10.54 14.01 2.99
N GLU A 406 9.57 14.91 2.89
CA GLU A 406 8.80 15.14 1.66
C GLU A 406 9.68 15.70 0.54
N ILE A 407 10.52 16.70 0.83
CA ILE A 407 11.50 17.25 -0.13
C ILE A 407 12.48 16.18 -0.58
N LEU A 408 13.05 15.40 0.35
CA LEU A 408 13.99 14.33 0.00
C LEU A 408 13.33 13.26 -0.87
N SER A 409 12.07 12.94 -0.58
CA SER A 409 11.29 11.96 -1.35
C SER A 409 10.96 12.44 -2.76
N LEU A 410 10.67 13.74 -2.91
CA LEU A 410 10.48 14.38 -4.20
C LEU A 410 11.77 14.42 -5.02
N ILE A 411 12.89 14.77 -4.39
CA ILE A 411 14.20 14.85 -5.07
C ILE A 411 14.68 13.47 -5.51
N LEU A 412 14.62 12.47 -4.62
CA LEU A 412 15.22 11.16 -4.87
C LEU A 412 14.28 10.19 -5.61
N ARG A 413 13.00 10.55 -5.78
CA ARG A 413 11.91 9.60 -6.10
C ARG A 413 11.82 8.39 -5.17
N VAL A 414 12.58 8.40 -4.08
CA VAL A 414 12.53 7.41 -3.02
C VAL A 414 11.28 7.74 -2.23
N SER A 415 10.35 6.80 -2.14
CA SER A 415 9.24 7.00 -1.23
C SER A 415 9.73 7.05 0.21
N PRO A 416 9.14 7.88 1.09
CA PRO A 416 9.43 7.81 2.51
C PRO A 416 9.35 6.38 3.04
#